data_AF-A0A6Y1JSB2-F1
#
_entry.id   AF-A0A6Y1JSB2-F1
#
_cell.length_a   1.000
_cell.length_b   1.000
_cell.length_c   1.000
_cell.angle_alpha   90.00
_cell.angle_beta   90.00
_cell.angle_gamma   90.00
#
_symmetry.space_group_name_H-M   'P 1'
#
loop_
_entity.id
_entity.type
_entity.pdbx_description
1 polymer ?
#
loop_
_entity_poly.entity_id
_entity_poly.type
_entity_poly.pdbx_seq_one_letter_code
_entity_poly.pdbx_strand_id
1 'polypeptide(L)'
;MIIHNYRSIIGQFFPLQQENNEVRTANLTQDRPVGEFIKMDALPGDSKSSIEKMTHPLIEQEPTKPYFAGQRVITPDFTTYRAEQEKQRNNLLLCKTRDDSALYFNQTPIIELKRYNDDVFAKETALRAGDNFLNKTQYFTPMVEYLTQFSKEGDILVQNPFETSSDKNTPHLQFIPGDVPLPLFYQNSQVLIDDKYQQVDWHLPTLAVTVDSRQHDWREQTERVQTVCQELLANQHISTTPVLRNLGNGLIKMYLIFKQDGSDLAAETMQRAPGWLESCGIFISNTPKAVTFTTLGAVQYYAPYGVTDKEQLLTSLVHHLINRA
;
A
#
# COMPACT_ATOMS: atom_id res chain seq x y z
N MET A 1 21.69 -4.69 -29.28
CA MET A 1 20.23 -4.92 -29.12
C MET A 1 19.53 -3.61 -29.47
N ILE A 2 18.72 -3.62 -30.52
CA ILE A 2 18.40 -2.44 -31.33
C ILE A 2 17.11 -1.77 -30.82
N ILE A 3 17.22 -0.51 -30.42
CA ILE A 3 16.13 0.38 -30.02
C ILE A 3 15.17 0.56 -31.21
N HIS A 4 13.90 0.20 -31.05
CA HIS A 4 12.86 0.45 -32.06
C HIS A 4 12.14 1.77 -31.74
N ASN A 5 12.35 2.76 -32.59
CA ASN A 5 11.74 4.08 -32.55
C ASN A 5 10.32 4.00 -33.17
N TYR A 6 9.29 4.38 -32.43
CA TYR A 6 7.85 4.16 -32.77
C TYR A 6 7.24 5.29 -33.63
N ARG A 7 8.04 6.06 -34.37
CA ARG A 7 7.55 7.07 -35.31
C ARG A 7 7.68 6.57 -36.75
N SER A 8 6.69 5.84 -37.24
CA SER A 8 6.54 5.59 -38.69
C SER A 8 6.00 6.86 -39.35
N ILE A 9 6.84 7.49 -40.18
CA ILE A 9 6.42 8.55 -41.10
C ILE A 9 5.58 7.88 -42.20
N ILE A 10 4.38 8.41 -42.49
CA ILE A 10 3.55 7.98 -43.63
C ILE A 10 4.37 8.18 -44.91
N GLY A 11 4.77 7.08 -45.55
CA GLY A 11 5.73 7.09 -46.65
C GLY A 11 5.14 7.24 -48.06
N GLN A 12 3.83 7.05 -48.27
CA GLN A 12 3.19 7.17 -49.59
C GLN A 12 1.65 7.20 -49.49
N PHE A 13 0.99 8.03 -50.32
CA PHE A 13 -0.44 7.95 -50.60
C PHE A 13 -0.66 7.09 -51.85
N PHE A 14 -1.61 6.15 -51.80
CA PHE A 14 -2.08 5.43 -52.98
C PHE A 14 -3.12 6.30 -53.70
N PRO A 15 -2.88 6.77 -54.94
CA PRO A 15 -3.91 7.44 -55.71
C PRO A 15 -4.99 6.43 -56.10
N LEU A 16 -6.25 6.78 -55.90
CA LEU A 16 -7.39 6.04 -56.45
C LEU A 16 -7.28 6.08 -57.99
N GLN A 17 -7.10 4.91 -58.61
CA GLN A 17 -7.12 4.81 -60.07
C GLN A 17 -8.52 5.15 -60.57
N GLN A 18 -8.63 6.27 -61.31
CA GLN A 18 -9.83 6.62 -62.07
C GLN A 18 -9.95 5.68 -63.26
N GLU A 19 -10.68 4.58 -63.13
CA GLU A 19 -10.98 3.73 -64.29
C GLU A 19 -12.21 4.17 -65.07
N ASN A 20 -13.13 4.98 -64.52
CA ASN A 20 -14.26 5.49 -65.29
C ASN A 20 -14.75 6.86 -64.80
N ASN A 21 -14.93 7.79 -65.74
CA ASN A 21 -15.38 9.19 -65.54
C ASN A 21 -16.88 9.31 -65.18
N GLU A 22 -17.38 8.50 -64.25
CA GLU A 22 -18.75 8.66 -63.73
C GLU A 22 -18.74 9.14 -62.27
N VAL A 23 -19.55 10.17 -61.99
CA VAL A 23 -19.73 10.72 -60.65
C VAL A 23 -20.60 9.76 -59.84
N ARG A 24 -20.02 9.11 -58.83
CA ARG A 24 -20.79 8.33 -57.85
C ARG A 24 -21.32 9.25 -56.75
N THR A 25 -22.64 9.42 -56.67
CA THR A 25 -23.32 10.04 -55.53
C THR A 25 -23.82 8.97 -54.56
N ALA A 26 -23.27 8.97 -53.34
CA ALA A 26 -23.81 8.24 -52.21
C ALA A 26 -24.56 9.23 -51.31
N ASN A 27 -25.84 8.99 -51.02
CA ASN A 27 -26.59 9.79 -50.05
C ASN A 27 -26.05 9.48 -48.64
N LEU A 28 -25.28 10.43 -48.07
CA LEU A 28 -24.50 10.27 -46.84
C LEU A 28 -25.25 10.63 -45.55
N THR A 29 -26.54 10.95 -45.59
CA THR A 29 -27.27 11.43 -44.40
C THR A 29 -28.55 10.64 -44.14
N GLN A 30 -28.55 9.89 -43.03
CA GLN A 30 -29.77 9.57 -42.28
C GLN A 30 -29.85 10.53 -41.08
N ASP A 31 -30.92 11.31 -40.99
CA ASP A 31 -31.16 12.16 -39.81
C ASP A 31 -31.53 11.30 -38.58
N ARG A 32 -30.97 11.64 -37.42
CA ARG A 32 -31.24 10.95 -36.14
C ARG A 32 -31.42 11.91 -34.96
N PRO A 33 -32.16 11.50 -33.89
CA PRO A 33 -32.73 12.41 -32.90
C PRO A 33 -31.70 12.99 -31.93
N VAL A 34 -31.97 14.22 -31.48
CA VAL A 34 -31.16 14.96 -30.50
C VAL A 34 -31.39 14.38 -29.09
N GLY A 35 -30.32 13.88 -28.45
CA GLY A 35 -30.35 13.38 -27.06
C GLY A 35 -29.25 12.39 -26.66
N GLU A 36 -28.54 11.78 -27.62
CA GLU A 36 -27.61 10.65 -27.38
C GLU A 36 -26.12 11.03 -27.30
N PHE A 37 -25.73 12.31 -27.10
CA PHE A 37 -24.31 12.72 -27.10
C PHE A 37 -24.01 13.82 -26.07
N ILE A 38 -22.83 13.76 -25.42
CA ILE A 38 -22.37 14.72 -24.41
C ILE A 38 -21.04 15.34 -24.88
N LYS A 39 -20.80 16.61 -24.55
CA LYS A 39 -19.59 17.37 -24.90
C LYS A 39 -18.34 16.92 -24.12
N MET A 40 -17.20 16.98 -24.81
CA MET A 40 -15.90 16.41 -24.42
C MET A 40 -15.33 17.00 -23.11
N ASP A 41 -15.65 18.25 -22.83
CA ASP A 41 -15.26 19.07 -21.69
C ASP A 41 -15.93 18.65 -20.36
N ALA A 42 -16.85 17.68 -20.40
CA ALA A 42 -17.52 17.13 -19.22
C ALA A 42 -16.94 15.80 -18.68
N LEU A 43 -15.83 15.29 -19.23
CA LEU A 43 -15.24 13.99 -18.86
C LEU A 43 -13.92 14.14 -18.06
N PRO A 44 -13.81 13.61 -16.82
CA PRO A 44 -12.54 13.56 -16.10
C PRO A 44 -11.83 12.21 -16.30
N GLY A 45 -10.52 12.23 -16.61
CA GLY A 45 -9.70 11.01 -16.47
C GLY A 45 -8.32 11.06 -17.12
N ASP A 46 -7.28 10.88 -16.29
CA ASP A 46 -5.94 10.44 -16.70
C ASP A 46 -5.68 9.08 -16.01
N SER A 47 -5.20 8.06 -16.73
CA SER A 47 -4.73 6.80 -16.13
C SER A 47 -3.67 6.08 -16.97
N LYS A 48 -2.59 5.66 -16.32
CA LYS A 48 -1.50 4.80 -16.84
C LYS A 48 -1.76 3.37 -16.33
N SER A 49 -1.91 2.39 -17.22
CA SER A 49 -2.36 1.02 -16.85
C SER A 49 -1.25 0.09 -16.34
N SER A 50 -1.55 -0.71 -15.31
CA SER A 50 -0.68 -1.67 -14.63
C SER A 50 -1.16 -3.12 -14.83
N ILE A 51 -0.70 -3.83 -15.87
CA ILE A 51 -1.19 -5.19 -16.25
C ILE A 51 -0.16 -6.32 -16.01
N GLU A 52 0.87 -6.13 -15.19
CA GLU A 52 1.95 -7.15 -15.01
C GLU A 52 2.09 -7.78 -13.62
N LYS A 53 1.08 -7.76 -12.74
CA LYS A 53 1.20 -8.36 -11.40
C LYS A 53 0.02 -9.28 -11.07
N MET A 54 0.06 -10.54 -11.50
CA MET A 54 -0.89 -11.57 -11.06
C MET A 54 -0.26 -12.97 -11.07
N THR A 55 0.07 -13.49 -9.89
CA THR A 55 -0.19 -14.88 -9.44
C THR A 55 -0.07 -14.91 -7.90
N HIS A 56 -1.17 -14.51 -7.25
CA HIS A 56 -1.38 -14.22 -5.80
C HIS A 56 -0.40 -13.27 -5.04
N PRO A 57 0.02 -12.09 -5.54
CA PRO A 57 1.04 -11.32 -4.85
C PRO A 57 0.61 -9.90 -4.54
N LEU A 58 1.02 -9.37 -3.39
CA LEU A 58 0.73 -8.00 -3.01
C LEU A 58 0.99 -7.00 -4.18
N ILE A 59 0.04 -6.12 -4.45
CA ILE A 59 0.21 -5.05 -5.44
C ILE A 59 0.93 -3.87 -4.79
N GLU A 60 1.87 -3.28 -5.53
CA GLU A 60 2.52 -2.04 -5.12
C GLU A 60 1.87 -0.87 -5.84
N GLN A 61 1.58 0.18 -5.09
CA GLN A 61 0.99 1.41 -5.58
C GLN A 61 1.80 2.59 -5.08
N GLU A 62 2.00 3.60 -5.92
CA GLU A 62 2.55 4.86 -5.45
C GLU A 62 1.46 5.62 -4.65
N PRO A 63 1.73 6.02 -3.41
CA PRO A 63 0.77 6.81 -2.65
C PRO A 63 0.62 8.20 -3.29
N THR A 64 -0.58 8.79 -3.21
CA THR A 64 -0.83 10.15 -3.70
C THR A 64 0.05 11.20 -3.02
N LYS A 65 0.46 10.95 -1.78
CA LYS A 65 1.31 11.82 -0.96
C LYS A 65 2.36 10.97 -0.23
N PRO A 66 3.48 10.64 -0.90
CA PRO A 66 4.55 9.89 -0.26
C PRO A 66 5.22 10.74 0.83
N TYR A 67 5.57 10.12 1.96
CA TYR A 67 6.43 10.72 2.99
C TYR A 67 7.90 10.68 2.58
N PHE A 68 8.30 9.64 1.83
CA PHE A 68 9.66 9.41 1.37
C PHE A 68 9.69 9.22 -0.14
N ALA A 69 10.79 9.64 -0.78
CA ALA A 69 10.98 9.42 -2.20
C ALA A 69 10.93 7.91 -2.51
N GLY A 70 10.14 7.52 -3.52
CA GLY A 70 9.99 6.12 -3.92
C GLY A 70 9.15 5.25 -2.98
N GLN A 71 8.50 5.82 -1.97
CA GLN A 71 7.58 5.09 -1.09
C GLN A 71 6.51 4.35 -1.92
N ARG A 72 6.22 3.11 -1.53
CA ARG A 72 5.15 2.28 -2.12
C ARG A 72 4.17 1.83 -1.03
N VAL A 73 2.91 1.74 -1.38
CA VAL A 73 1.86 1.08 -0.59
C VAL A 73 1.65 -0.31 -1.15
N ILE A 74 1.67 -1.30 -0.27
CA ILE A 74 1.62 -2.72 -0.62
C ILE A 74 0.33 -3.28 -0.04
N THR A 75 -0.58 -3.74 -0.90
CA THR A 75 -1.88 -4.31 -0.49
C THR A 75 -2.08 -5.69 -1.09
N PRO A 76 -2.94 -6.55 -0.54
CA PRO A 76 -3.38 -7.74 -1.24
C PRO A 76 -3.93 -7.38 -2.64
N ASP A 77 -3.68 -8.25 -3.61
CA ASP A 77 -4.21 -8.10 -4.95
C ASP A 77 -5.68 -8.54 -5.00
N PHE A 78 -6.57 -7.57 -5.14
CA PHE A 78 -8.00 -7.80 -5.30
C PHE A 78 -8.47 -7.70 -6.76
N THR A 79 -7.56 -7.61 -7.73
CA THR A 79 -7.88 -7.33 -9.14
C THR A 79 -8.38 -8.55 -9.93
N THR A 80 -8.79 -9.62 -9.25
CA THR A 80 -9.28 -10.86 -9.88
C THR A 80 -10.50 -10.66 -10.77
N TYR A 81 -11.31 -9.62 -10.52
CA TYR A 81 -12.45 -9.25 -11.36
C TYR A 81 -12.09 -8.36 -12.56
N ARG A 82 -10.81 -7.94 -12.69
CA ARG A 82 -10.31 -7.07 -13.76
C ARG A 82 -9.80 -7.83 -15.00
N ALA A 83 -9.94 -9.15 -15.03
CA ALA A 83 -9.42 -10.00 -16.11
C ALA A 83 -9.87 -9.61 -17.54
N GLU A 84 -11.01 -8.91 -17.68
CA GLU A 84 -11.55 -8.47 -18.98
C GLU A 84 -11.23 -7.01 -19.34
N GLN A 85 -10.39 -6.31 -18.56
CA GLN A 85 -10.12 -4.87 -18.74
C GLN A 85 -9.58 -4.53 -20.15
N GLU A 86 -8.72 -5.38 -20.72
CA GLU A 86 -8.18 -5.24 -22.08
C GLU A 86 -9.29 -5.27 -23.15
N LYS A 87 -10.32 -6.10 -22.97
CA LYS A 87 -11.44 -6.22 -23.91
C LYS A 87 -12.30 -4.96 -23.93
N GLN A 88 -12.43 -4.27 -22.80
CA GLN A 88 -13.17 -3.01 -22.68
C GLN A 88 -12.39 -1.81 -23.25
N ARG A 89 -11.05 -1.82 -23.14
CA ARG A 89 -10.18 -0.75 -23.66
C ARG A 89 -10.29 -0.59 -25.19
N ASN A 90 -10.48 -1.70 -25.91
CA ASN A 90 -10.55 -1.71 -27.37
C ASN A 90 -11.83 -1.08 -27.95
N ASN A 91 -12.91 -0.96 -27.17
CA ASN A 91 -14.20 -0.44 -27.66
C ASN A 91 -14.29 1.10 -27.66
N LEU A 92 -13.46 1.79 -26.86
CA LEU A 92 -13.52 3.25 -26.70
C LEU A 92 -12.94 4.04 -27.89
N LEU A 93 -12.18 3.40 -28.77
CA LEU A 93 -11.48 4.04 -29.89
C LEU A 93 -12.26 4.04 -31.22
N LEU A 94 -13.53 3.61 -31.24
CA LEU A 94 -14.38 3.65 -32.44
C LEU A 94 -14.88 5.08 -32.70
N CYS A 95 -13.98 5.96 -33.16
CA CYS A 95 -14.30 7.31 -33.61
C CYS A 95 -14.82 7.27 -35.06
N LYS A 96 -15.84 8.07 -35.37
CA LYS A 96 -16.21 8.41 -36.76
C LYS A 96 -16.13 9.92 -36.93
N THR A 97 -15.42 10.37 -37.96
CA THR A 97 -15.42 11.77 -38.38
C THR A 97 -16.72 12.09 -39.11
N ARG A 98 -17.35 13.22 -38.76
CA ARG A 98 -18.40 13.87 -39.55
C ARG A 98 -17.78 15.10 -40.23
N ASP A 99 -18.30 15.49 -41.39
CA ASP A 99 -17.73 16.52 -42.28
C ASP A 99 -17.67 17.95 -41.67
N ASP A 100 -18.12 18.15 -40.43
CA ASP A 100 -18.20 19.47 -39.76
C ASP A 100 -17.08 19.75 -38.74
N SER A 101 -15.95 19.03 -38.83
CA SER A 101 -14.74 19.25 -38.00
C SER A 101 -14.90 19.05 -36.49
N ALA A 102 -16.05 18.55 -36.02
CA ALA A 102 -16.28 18.23 -34.61
C ALA A 102 -16.11 16.73 -34.35
N LEU A 103 -15.32 16.38 -33.33
CA LEU A 103 -15.12 15.01 -32.87
C LEU A 103 -16.28 14.59 -31.95
N TYR A 104 -17.02 13.55 -32.33
CA TYR A 104 -18.08 12.95 -31.53
C TYR A 104 -17.73 11.50 -31.20
N PHE A 105 -17.93 11.10 -29.95
CA PHE A 105 -17.68 9.73 -29.48
C PHE A 105 -18.98 8.94 -29.39
N ASN A 106 -18.94 7.67 -29.78
CA ASN A 106 -20.03 6.74 -29.53
C ASN A 106 -20.23 6.57 -28.01
N GLN A 107 -21.44 6.79 -27.50
CA GLN A 107 -21.74 6.63 -26.08
C GLN A 107 -21.82 5.17 -25.63
N THR A 108 -22.13 4.23 -26.52
CA THR A 108 -22.33 2.81 -26.14
C THR A 108 -21.09 2.21 -25.48
N PRO A 109 -19.85 2.35 -26.04
CA PRO A 109 -18.64 1.90 -25.36
C PRO A 109 -18.39 2.55 -23.99
N ILE A 110 -18.79 3.81 -23.83
CA ILE A 110 -18.63 4.55 -22.56
C ILE A 110 -19.58 3.99 -21.50
N ILE A 111 -20.83 3.71 -21.88
CA ILE A 111 -21.85 3.11 -21.00
C ILE A 111 -21.45 1.68 -20.62
N GLU A 112 -20.96 0.88 -21.58
CA GLU A 112 -20.47 -0.48 -21.34
C GLU A 112 -19.28 -0.49 -20.38
N LEU A 113 -18.29 0.40 -20.60
CA LEU A 113 -17.15 0.56 -19.71
C LEU A 113 -17.60 0.98 -18.31
N LYS A 114 -18.54 1.92 -18.19
CA LYS A 114 -19.09 2.34 -16.89
C LYS A 114 -19.72 1.15 -16.17
N ARG A 115 -20.60 0.39 -16.85
CA ARG A 115 -21.25 -0.78 -16.26
C ARG A 115 -20.25 -1.84 -15.81
N TYR A 116 -19.21 -2.07 -16.62
CA TYR A 116 -18.11 -2.97 -16.26
C TYR A 116 -17.37 -2.49 -15.00
N ASN A 117 -16.99 -1.21 -14.96
CA ASN A 117 -16.30 -0.64 -13.80
C ASN A 117 -17.16 -0.68 -12.53
N ASP A 118 -18.46 -0.39 -12.64
CA ASP A 118 -19.41 -0.47 -11.52
C ASP A 118 -19.53 -1.91 -10.99
N ASP A 119 -19.60 -2.91 -11.88
CA ASP A 119 -19.65 -4.34 -11.52
C ASP A 119 -18.34 -4.81 -10.87
N VAL A 120 -17.18 -4.44 -11.43
CA VAL A 120 -15.87 -4.71 -10.83
C VAL A 120 -15.77 -4.07 -9.45
N PHE A 121 -16.15 -2.79 -9.32
CA PHE A 121 -16.12 -2.08 -8.04
C PHE A 121 -17.00 -2.77 -7.00
N ALA A 122 -18.22 -3.17 -7.36
CA ALA A 122 -19.13 -3.86 -6.46
C ALA A 122 -18.55 -5.21 -5.99
N LYS A 123 -17.98 -6.00 -6.92
CA LYS A 123 -17.36 -7.30 -6.60
C LYS A 123 -16.10 -7.16 -5.74
N GLU A 124 -15.21 -6.22 -6.06
CA GLU A 124 -14.03 -5.93 -5.25
C GLU A 124 -14.40 -5.40 -3.86
N THR A 125 -15.45 -4.57 -3.77
CA THR A 125 -15.98 -4.08 -2.49
C THR A 125 -16.57 -5.22 -1.65
N ALA A 126 -17.34 -6.11 -2.27
CA ALA A 126 -17.87 -7.29 -1.60
C ALA A 126 -16.77 -8.25 -1.14
N LEU A 127 -15.70 -8.40 -1.91
CA LEU A 127 -14.54 -9.22 -1.54
C LEU A 127 -13.81 -8.66 -0.30
N ARG A 128 -13.77 -7.33 -0.15
CA ARG A 128 -13.24 -6.65 1.04
C ARG A 128 -14.21 -6.64 2.21
N ALA A 129 -15.47 -7.02 2.02
CA ALA A 129 -16.46 -6.98 3.08
C ALA A 129 -16.24 -8.10 4.12
N GLY A 130 -16.50 -7.78 5.39
CA GLY A 130 -16.32 -8.69 6.51
C GLY A 130 -14.93 -8.59 7.16
N ASP A 131 -14.69 -9.44 8.16
CA ASP A 131 -13.50 -9.35 9.02
C ASP A 131 -12.24 -10.03 8.43
N ASN A 132 -12.34 -10.58 7.21
CA ASN A 132 -11.30 -11.39 6.59
C ASN A 132 -10.08 -10.58 6.13
N PHE A 133 -10.24 -9.27 5.92
CA PHE A 133 -9.18 -8.39 5.38
C PHE A 133 -8.94 -7.17 6.25
N LEU A 134 -9.13 -7.29 7.56
CA LEU A 134 -8.85 -6.18 8.47
C LEU A 134 -7.35 -5.83 8.44
N ASN A 135 -7.04 -4.54 8.56
CA ASN A 135 -5.67 -4.03 8.65
C ASN A 135 -5.05 -4.30 10.04
N LYS A 136 -5.12 -5.55 10.49
CA LYS A 136 -4.54 -6.01 11.74
C LYS A 136 -3.03 -6.19 11.56
N THR A 137 -2.30 -6.03 12.65
CA THR A 137 -0.85 -6.26 12.70
C THR A 137 -0.53 -7.76 12.71
N GLN A 138 -0.79 -8.46 11.60
CA GLN A 138 -0.67 -9.92 11.49
C GLN A 138 -0.03 -10.39 10.18
N TYR A 139 0.84 -9.56 9.60
CA TYR A 139 1.46 -9.80 8.29
C TYR A 139 2.99 -9.90 8.38
N PHE A 140 3.55 -10.32 9.51
CA PHE A 140 5.01 -10.36 9.71
C PHE A 140 5.70 -11.30 8.72
N THR A 141 5.19 -12.52 8.53
CA THR A 141 5.74 -13.46 7.54
C THR A 141 5.71 -12.87 6.12
N PRO A 142 4.56 -12.37 5.61
CA PRO A 142 4.53 -11.64 4.33
C PRO A 142 5.52 -10.47 4.25
N MET A 143 5.72 -9.73 5.34
CA MET A 143 6.66 -8.61 5.35
C MET A 143 8.12 -9.09 5.22
N VAL A 144 8.49 -10.18 5.92
CA VAL A 144 9.82 -10.80 5.82
C VAL A 144 10.05 -11.38 4.43
N GLU A 145 9.05 -12.06 3.85
CA GLU A 145 9.11 -12.57 2.46
C GLU A 145 9.34 -11.42 1.47
N TYR A 146 8.55 -10.36 1.59
CA TYR A 146 8.61 -9.23 0.69
C TYR A 146 9.99 -8.57 0.73
N LEU A 147 10.52 -8.30 1.93
CA LEU A 147 11.85 -7.71 2.06
C LEU A 147 12.93 -8.64 1.51
N THR A 148 12.83 -9.95 1.75
CA THR A 148 13.81 -10.93 1.24
C THR A 148 13.84 -10.96 -0.29
N GLN A 149 12.69 -10.84 -0.95
CA GLN A 149 12.57 -11.01 -2.40
C GLN A 149 12.74 -9.71 -3.19
N PHE A 150 12.25 -8.59 -2.67
CA PHE A 150 12.02 -7.37 -3.46
C PHE A 150 12.73 -6.12 -2.93
N SER A 151 13.50 -6.24 -1.84
CA SER A 151 14.17 -5.10 -1.21
C SER A 151 15.69 -5.21 -1.21
N LYS A 152 16.35 -4.08 -0.97
CA LYS A 152 17.79 -3.95 -0.78
C LYS A 152 18.11 -3.66 0.68
N GLU A 153 19.37 -3.79 1.04
CA GLU A 153 19.87 -3.35 2.34
C GLU A 153 19.47 -1.89 2.59
N GLY A 154 18.97 -1.62 3.80
CA GLY A 154 18.47 -0.31 4.23
C GLY A 154 16.97 -0.13 4.04
N ASP A 155 16.33 -0.85 3.10
CA ASP A 155 14.90 -0.71 2.85
C ASP A 155 14.05 -1.16 4.05
N ILE A 156 12.88 -0.53 4.18
CA ILE A 156 11.99 -0.69 5.33
C ILE A 156 10.59 -1.09 4.86
N LEU A 157 9.94 -1.97 5.61
CA LEU A 157 8.53 -2.27 5.47
C LEU A 157 7.83 -2.08 6.81
N VAL A 158 6.75 -1.30 6.83
CA VAL A 158 6.04 -0.93 8.05
C VAL A 158 4.54 -1.13 7.91
N GLN A 159 3.86 -1.24 9.05
CA GLN A 159 2.40 -1.23 9.12
C GLN A 159 1.95 -0.33 10.28
N ASN A 160 0.90 0.45 10.09
CA ASN A 160 0.24 1.10 11.22
C ASN A 160 -0.52 0.04 12.03
N PRO A 161 -0.54 0.12 13.37
CA PRO A 161 -1.46 -0.69 14.14
C PRO A 161 -2.90 -0.22 13.91
N PHE A 162 -3.84 -1.17 14.08
CA PHE A 162 -5.22 -1.09 13.63
C PHE A 162 -5.94 0.19 14.11
N GLU A 163 -5.73 0.57 15.37
CA GLU A 163 -6.34 1.72 16.02
C GLU A 163 -5.90 3.08 15.44
N THR A 164 -4.69 3.14 14.86
CA THR A 164 -4.15 4.34 14.19
C THR A 164 -4.18 4.25 12.67
N SER A 165 -4.76 3.18 12.13
CA SER A 165 -4.88 2.99 10.69
C SER A 165 -5.92 3.94 10.10
N SER A 166 -5.58 4.57 8.96
CA SER A 166 -6.53 5.37 8.16
C SER A 166 -7.54 4.51 7.41
N ASP A 167 -7.19 3.27 7.09
CA ASP A 167 -8.09 2.26 6.50
C ASP A 167 -8.07 0.99 7.36
N LYS A 168 -9.21 0.65 7.94
CA LYS A 168 -9.35 -0.54 8.80
C LYS A 168 -9.69 -1.80 8.02
N ASN A 169 -10.21 -1.66 6.80
CA ASN A 169 -10.83 -2.75 6.04
C ASN A 169 -9.92 -3.30 4.93
N THR A 170 -8.76 -2.67 4.73
CA THR A 170 -7.77 -3.13 3.75
C THR A 170 -6.39 -3.24 4.40
N PRO A 171 -5.74 -4.42 4.37
CA PRO A 171 -4.38 -4.54 4.83
C PRO A 171 -3.47 -3.74 3.91
N HIS A 172 -2.67 -2.85 4.48
CA HIS A 172 -1.73 -2.06 3.70
C HIS A 172 -0.42 -1.85 4.45
N LEU A 173 0.66 -2.27 3.79
CA LEU A 173 2.02 -2.10 4.26
C LEU A 173 2.64 -0.91 3.52
N GLN A 174 3.51 -0.17 4.18
CA GLN A 174 4.25 0.93 3.56
C GLN A 174 5.69 0.50 3.39
N PHE A 175 6.11 0.39 2.14
CA PHE A 175 7.49 0.13 1.78
C PHE A 175 8.22 1.45 1.54
N ILE A 176 9.34 1.61 2.22
CA ILE A 176 10.19 2.79 2.15
C ILE A 176 11.56 2.36 1.58
N PRO A 177 11.93 2.78 0.36
CA PRO A 177 13.24 2.47 -0.18
C PRO A 177 14.33 3.35 0.43
N GLY A 178 15.54 2.80 0.46
CA GLY A 178 16.74 3.47 0.94
C GLY A 178 16.88 3.42 2.45
N ASP A 179 18.11 3.60 2.91
CA ASP A 179 18.45 3.66 4.33
C ASP A 179 17.97 4.99 4.94
N VAL A 180 16.66 5.05 5.19
CA VAL A 180 16.03 6.22 5.79
C VAL A 180 16.45 6.32 7.26
N PRO A 181 16.98 7.49 7.69
CA PRO A 181 17.51 7.66 9.03
C PRO A 181 16.38 7.86 10.05
N LEU A 182 15.65 6.79 10.37
CA LEU A 182 14.65 6.84 11.44
C LEU A 182 15.35 6.96 12.81
N PRO A 183 15.01 7.94 13.67
CA PRO A 183 15.62 8.13 14.99
C PRO A 183 15.69 6.87 15.85
N LEU A 184 14.68 6.01 15.74
CA LEU A 184 14.62 4.70 16.39
C LEU A 184 15.84 3.81 16.09
N PHE A 185 16.38 3.86 14.87
CA PHE A 185 17.48 2.98 14.45
C PHE A 185 18.84 3.35 15.04
N TYR A 186 18.98 4.57 15.55
CA TYR A 186 20.23 5.07 16.13
C TYR A 186 20.25 4.98 17.66
N GLN A 187 19.21 4.40 18.26
CA GLN A 187 19.15 4.23 19.69
C GLN A 187 20.06 3.09 20.15
N ASN A 188 20.53 3.21 21.39
CA ASN A 188 21.23 2.13 22.04
C ASN A 188 20.29 0.94 22.21
N SER A 189 20.85 -0.26 22.10
CA SER A 189 20.13 -1.51 22.32
C SER A 189 20.90 -2.40 23.28
N GLN A 190 20.16 -3.08 24.14
CA GLN A 190 20.70 -3.97 25.16
C GLN A 190 20.15 -5.38 24.91
N VAL A 191 21.04 -6.38 24.89
CA VAL A 191 20.64 -7.78 24.81
C VAL A 191 19.86 -8.15 26.06
N LEU A 192 18.71 -8.80 25.89
CA LEU A 192 17.88 -9.21 27.03
C LEU A 192 18.29 -10.60 27.54
N ILE A 193 18.22 -11.62 26.69
CA ILE A 193 18.53 -13.02 27.06
C ILE A 193 19.39 -13.67 25.99
N ASP A 194 19.04 -13.45 24.72
CA ASP A 194 19.72 -13.98 23.54
C ASP A 194 19.98 -12.80 22.58
N ASP A 195 21.11 -12.81 21.88
CA ASP A 195 21.54 -11.74 20.96
C ASP A 195 20.50 -11.40 19.89
N LYS A 196 19.62 -12.36 19.58
CA LYS A 196 18.48 -12.19 18.70
C LYS A 196 17.45 -11.17 19.22
N TYR A 197 17.33 -11.01 20.53
CA TYR A 197 16.33 -10.20 21.21
C TYR A 197 16.96 -9.04 21.98
N GLN A 198 16.77 -7.83 21.48
CA GLN A 198 17.36 -6.62 22.04
C GLN A 198 16.26 -5.64 22.47
N GLN A 199 16.35 -5.13 23.70
CA GLN A 199 15.56 -3.97 24.11
C GLN A 199 16.18 -2.71 23.52
N VAL A 200 15.35 -1.86 22.90
CA VAL A 200 15.77 -0.56 22.40
C VAL A 200 15.49 0.52 23.45
N ASP A 201 16.47 1.38 23.70
CA ASP A 201 16.31 2.56 24.56
C ASP A 201 15.47 3.63 23.84
N TRP A 202 14.15 3.44 23.91
CA TRP A 202 13.17 4.24 23.22
C TRP A 202 11.98 4.61 24.12
N HIS A 203 11.27 5.68 23.75
CA HIS A 203 10.15 6.24 24.51
C HIS A 203 8.98 5.28 24.69
N LEU A 204 8.74 4.41 23.70
CA LEU A 204 7.78 3.31 23.80
C LEU A 204 8.53 1.99 24.00
N PRO A 205 7.98 1.02 24.79
CA PRO A 205 8.55 -0.32 24.90
C PRO A 205 8.81 -0.90 23.51
N THR A 206 10.06 -1.24 23.21
CA THR A 206 10.46 -1.68 21.87
C THR A 206 11.38 -2.88 21.96
N LEU A 207 10.96 -3.98 21.36
CA LEU A 207 11.77 -5.17 21.16
C LEU A 207 12.31 -5.17 19.72
N ALA A 208 13.62 -5.31 19.57
CA ALA A 208 14.25 -5.60 18.29
C ALA A 208 14.53 -7.11 18.18
N VAL A 209 14.02 -7.75 17.13
CA VAL A 209 14.22 -9.18 16.85
C VAL A 209 14.94 -9.36 15.52
N THR A 210 16.04 -10.11 15.47
CA THR A 210 16.71 -10.39 14.17
C THR A 210 16.27 -11.74 13.62
N VAL A 211 15.90 -11.78 12.34
CA VAL A 211 15.54 -13.01 11.61
C VAL A 211 16.49 -13.18 10.43
N ASP A 212 17.01 -14.39 10.24
CA ASP A 212 17.80 -14.76 9.07
C ASP A 212 16.93 -15.58 8.12
N SER A 213 16.46 -14.98 7.02
CA SER A 213 15.57 -15.62 6.05
C SER A 213 16.24 -16.73 5.23
N ARG A 214 17.54 -16.98 5.44
CA ARG A 214 18.26 -18.13 4.85
C ARG A 214 18.15 -19.39 5.71
N GLN A 215 17.79 -19.25 6.99
CA GLN A 215 17.59 -20.39 7.90
C GLN A 215 16.28 -21.09 7.59
N HIS A 216 16.25 -22.42 7.58
CA HIS A 216 15.05 -23.19 7.21
C HIS A 216 13.80 -22.90 8.06
N ASP A 217 13.98 -22.48 9.31
CA ASP A 217 12.94 -22.25 10.32
C ASP A 217 12.51 -20.77 10.44
N TRP A 218 13.02 -19.86 9.58
CA TRP A 218 12.75 -18.43 9.68
C TRP A 218 11.25 -18.09 9.70
N ARG A 219 10.43 -18.86 8.96
CA ARG A 219 8.97 -18.71 8.89
C ARG A 219 8.34 -18.97 10.25
N GLU A 220 8.67 -20.12 10.85
CA GLU A 220 8.16 -20.52 12.15
C GLU A 220 8.57 -19.51 13.23
N GLN A 221 9.82 -19.05 13.20
CA GLN A 221 10.30 -18.02 14.12
C GLN A 221 9.52 -16.70 13.98
N THR A 222 9.20 -16.30 12.75
CA THR A 222 8.45 -15.07 12.46
C THR A 222 6.98 -15.22 12.88
N GLU A 223 6.36 -16.36 12.59
CA GLU A 223 5.00 -16.69 13.01
C GLU A 223 4.87 -16.70 14.54
N ARG A 224 5.86 -17.27 15.25
CA ARG A 224 5.90 -17.24 16.71
C ARG A 224 5.91 -15.83 17.26
N VAL A 225 6.76 -14.95 16.71
CA VAL A 225 6.79 -13.54 17.09
C VAL A 225 5.44 -12.87 16.85
N GLN A 226 4.81 -13.12 15.70
CA GLN A 226 3.49 -12.61 15.37
C GLN A 226 2.42 -13.09 16.35
N THR A 227 2.36 -14.39 16.64
CA THR A 227 1.39 -14.98 17.56
C THR A 227 1.48 -14.34 18.93
N VAL A 228 2.69 -14.12 19.46
CA VAL A 228 2.82 -13.47 20.77
C VAL A 228 2.35 -12.02 20.73
N CYS A 229 2.65 -11.26 19.68
CA CYS A 229 2.11 -9.91 19.51
C CYS A 229 0.57 -9.91 19.44
N GLN A 230 -0.03 -10.91 18.80
CA GLN A 230 -1.50 -11.07 18.75
C GLN A 230 -2.09 -11.44 20.12
N GLU A 231 -1.42 -12.29 20.90
CA GLU A 231 -1.81 -12.63 22.27
C GLU A 231 -1.77 -11.40 23.18
N LEU A 232 -0.77 -10.54 23.05
CA LEU A 232 -0.67 -9.28 23.78
C LEU A 232 -1.85 -8.34 23.47
N LEU A 233 -2.21 -8.22 22.19
CA LEU A 233 -3.36 -7.43 21.78
C LEU A 233 -4.67 -8.00 22.35
N ALA A 234 -4.88 -9.31 22.21
CA ALA A 234 -6.13 -9.96 22.59
C ALA A 234 -6.35 -10.03 24.11
N ASN A 235 -5.28 -10.22 24.89
CA ASN A 235 -5.39 -10.50 26.32
C ASN A 235 -5.01 -9.30 27.20
N GLN A 236 -4.24 -8.35 26.67
CA GLN A 236 -3.68 -7.24 27.46
C GLN A 236 -3.93 -5.87 26.83
N HIS A 237 -4.65 -5.78 25.71
CA HIS A 237 -4.91 -4.51 25.00
C HIS A 237 -3.61 -3.78 24.60
N ILE A 238 -2.55 -4.54 24.31
CA ILE A 238 -1.26 -4.00 23.87
C ILE A 238 -1.15 -4.18 22.36
N SER A 239 -1.19 -3.08 21.62
CA SER A 239 -0.98 -3.06 20.18
C SER A 239 0.51 -3.03 19.82
N THR A 240 0.83 -3.49 18.61
CA THR A 240 2.20 -3.51 18.08
C THR A 240 2.26 -2.73 16.79
N THR A 241 3.23 -1.80 16.70
CA THR A 241 3.65 -1.15 15.45
C THR A 241 4.92 -1.85 14.95
N PRO A 242 4.85 -2.63 13.86
CA PRO A 242 6.00 -3.33 13.31
C PRO A 242 6.74 -2.45 12.30
N VAL A 243 8.06 -2.42 12.44
CA VAL A 243 8.98 -1.77 11.51
C VAL A 243 10.08 -2.77 11.18
N LEU A 244 10.03 -3.33 9.97
CA LEU A 244 10.99 -4.31 9.49
C LEU A 244 12.01 -3.61 8.60
N ARG A 245 13.29 -3.84 8.88
CA ARG A 245 14.41 -3.29 8.11
C ARG A 245 15.24 -4.43 7.52
N ASN A 246 15.55 -4.35 6.22
CA ASN A 246 16.51 -5.26 5.59
C ASN A 246 17.95 -4.83 5.93
N LEU A 247 18.71 -5.70 6.58
CA LEU A 247 20.11 -5.49 6.93
C LEU A 247 21.09 -6.05 5.89
N GLY A 248 20.58 -6.56 4.77
CA GLY A 248 21.37 -7.25 3.76
C GLY A 248 21.63 -8.71 4.11
N ASN A 249 22.09 -9.48 3.12
CA ASN A 249 22.49 -10.88 3.28
C ASN A 249 21.41 -11.78 3.93
N GLY A 250 20.12 -11.52 3.69
CA GLY A 250 19.01 -12.29 4.26
C GLY A 250 18.70 -11.97 5.72
N LEU A 251 19.38 -11.01 6.33
CA LEU A 251 19.10 -10.55 7.69
C LEU A 251 18.03 -9.47 7.68
N ILE A 252 16.98 -9.65 8.49
CA ILE A 252 15.88 -8.71 8.65
C ILE A 252 15.72 -8.39 10.12
N LYS A 253 15.70 -7.09 10.46
CA LYS A 253 15.51 -6.61 11.84
C LYS A 253 14.08 -6.13 12.08
N MET A 254 13.46 -6.86 12.99
CA MET A 254 12.21 -6.79 13.74
C MET A 254 12.02 -5.65 14.74
N TYR A 255 11.76 -4.39 14.42
CA TYR A 255 11.45 -3.40 15.47
C TYR A 255 9.95 -3.46 15.82
N LEU A 256 9.63 -4.03 16.98
CA LEU A 256 8.27 -4.21 17.49
C LEU A 256 8.02 -3.18 18.60
N ILE A 257 7.26 -2.13 18.27
CA ILE A 257 7.00 -1.02 19.18
C ILE A 257 5.62 -1.22 19.82
N PHE A 258 5.58 -1.38 21.14
CA PHE A 258 4.38 -1.69 21.90
C PHE A 258 3.78 -0.42 22.51
N LYS A 259 2.46 -0.36 22.50
CA LYS A 259 1.65 0.71 23.11
C LYS A 259 0.27 0.14 23.45
N GLN A 260 -0.52 0.85 24.23
CA GLN A 260 -1.92 0.46 24.41
C GLN A 260 -2.73 0.63 23.11
N ASP A 261 -3.68 -0.27 22.87
CA ASP A 261 -4.55 -0.30 21.68
C ASP A 261 -5.60 0.83 21.65
N GLY A 262 -5.68 1.59 22.74
CA GLY A 262 -6.56 2.75 22.90
C GLY A 262 -7.98 2.42 23.32
N SER A 263 -8.30 1.16 23.71
CA SER A 263 -9.60 0.79 24.27
C SER A 263 -10.00 1.67 25.46
N ASP A 264 -9.01 2.04 26.27
CA ASP A 264 -9.18 2.78 27.52
C ASP A 264 -8.84 4.28 27.36
N LEU A 265 -8.57 4.74 26.14
CA LEU A 265 -8.19 6.12 25.85
C LEU A 265 -9.39 6.98 25.45
N ALA A 266 -9.40 8.22 25.93
CA ALA A 266 -10.32 9.23 25.43
C ALA A 266 -10.12 9.47 23.93
N ALA A 267 -11.22 9.67 23.20
CA ALA A 267 -11.20 9.84 21.73
C ALA A 267 -10.24 10.95 21.26
N GLU A 268 -10.16 12.05 21.99
CA GLU A 268 -9.24 13.16 21.68
C GLU A 268 -7.77 12.76 21.82
N THR A 269 -7.44 11.96 22.83
CA THR A 269 -6.10 11.40 23.03
C THR A 269 -5.77 10.41 21.92
N MET A 270 -6.75 9.61 21.50
CA MET A 270 -6.59 8.62 20.44
C MET A 270 -6.34 9.25 19.06
N GLN A 271 -6.95 10.40 18.76
CA GLN A 271 -6.66 11.15 17.52
C GLN A 271 -5.19 11.59 17.41
N ARG A 272 -4.50 11.70 18.55
CA ARG A 272 -3.08 12.10 18.63
C ARG A 272 -2.14 10.91 18.80
N ALA A 273 -2.68 9.69 18.91
CA ALA A 273 -1.90 8.48 19.11
C ALA A 273 -0.86 8.30 18.00
N PRO A 274 0.37 7.88 18.35
CA PRO A 274 1.46 7.76 17.39
C PRO A 274 1.12 6.68 16.35
N GLY A 275 1.17 7.00 15.07
CA GLY A 275 1.24 5.99 14.00
C GLY A 275 2.68 5.51 13.84
N TRP A 276 2.97 4.77 12.77
CA TRP A 276 4.32 4.21 12.56
C TRP A 276 5.42 5.29 12.50
N LEU A 277 5.14 6.44 11.89
CA LEU A 277 6.08 7.58 11.82
C LEU A 277 6.40 8.11 13.21
N GLU A 278 5.37 8.46 13.97
CA GLU A 278 5.54 9.04 15.31
C GLU A 278 6.13 8.01 16.29
N SER A 279 5.80 6.73 16.13
CA SER A 279 6.44 5.64 16.88
C SER A 279 7.93 5.53 16.57
N CYS A 280 8.39 5.97 15.39
CA CYS A 280 9.81 6.04 15.02
C CYS A 280 10.47 7.40 15.31
N GLY A 281 9.72 8.36 15.86
CA GLY A 281 10.23 9.69 16.20
C GLY A 281 10.18 10.69 15.03
N ILE A 282 9.45 10.39 13.96
CA ILE A 282 9.21 11.29 12.83
C ILE A 282 7.82 11.91 12.96
N PHE A 283 7.74 13.23 12.81
CA PHE A 283 6.49 13.97 12.84
C PHE A 283 6.34 14.80 11.57
N ILE A 284 5.15 14.73 10.96
CA ILE A 284 4.82 15.59 9.82
C ILE A 284 4.58 17.00 10.34
N SER A 285 5.38 17.97 9.89
CA SER A 285 5.28 19.37 10.30
C SER A 285 3.86 19.91 10.16
N ASN A 286 3.45 20.80 11.08
CA ASN A 286 2.14 21.47 11.08
C ASN A 286 0.93 20.53 11.26
N THR A 287 1.14 19.28 11.67
CA THR A 287 0.04 18.39 12.09
C THR A 287 -0.26 18.55 13.59
N PRO A 288 -1.48 18.22 14.05
CA PRO A 288 -1.82 18.24 15.47
C PRO A 288 -0.86 17.41 16.34
N LYS A 289 -0.38 16.28 15.82
CA LYS A 289 0.61 15.43 16.50
C LYS A 289 1.95 16.15 16.68
N ALA A 290 2.46 16.78 15.62
CA ALA A 290 3.71 17.54 15.67
C ALA A 290 3.64 18.75 16.62
N VAL A 291 2.53 19.50 16.60
CA VAL A 291 2.31 20.63 17.51
C VAL A 291 2.26 20.15 18.96
N THR A 292 1.54 19.05 19.23
CA THR A 292 1.46 18.46 20.56
C THR A 292 2.83 18.00 21.05
N PHE A 293 3.58 17.25 20.23
CA PHE A 293 4.93 16.79 20.56
C PHE A 293 5.88 17.96 20.84
N THR A 294 5.85 19.00 20.00
CA THR A 294 6.69 20.21 20.17
C THR A 294 6.36 20.94 21.47
N THR A 295 5.09 20.97 21.86
CA THR A 295 4.64 21.68 23.07
C THR A 295 4.95 20.89 24.34
N LEU A 296 4.74 19.57 24.32
CA LEU A 296 4.84 18.73 25.51
C LEU A 296 6.24 18.14 25.72
N GLY A 297 7.00 17.94 24.64
CA GLY A 297 8.20 17.11 24.65
C GLY A 297 7.88 15.62 24.58
N ALA A 298 8.91 14.81 24.34
CA ALA A 298 8.75 13.38 24.05
C ALA A 298 8.16 12.59 25.22
N VAL A 299 8.67 12.79 26.45
CA VAL A 299 8.22 12.03 27.64
C VAL A 299 6.72 12.20 27.85
N GLN A 300 6.23 13.43 27.84
CA GLN A 300 4.82 13.76 28.03
C GLN A 300 3.96 13.39 26.82
N TYR A 301 4.50 13.43 25.61
CA TYR A 301 3.78 12.99 24.41
C TYR A 301 3.52 11.49 24.42
N TYR A 302 4.51 10.66 24.76
CA TYR A 302 4.37 9.20 24.71
C TYR A 302 3.73 8.59 25.98
N ALA A 303 3.79 9.27 27.12
CA ALA A 303 3.27 8.76 28.40
C ALA A 303 1.82 8.24 28.33
N PRO A 304 0.86 8.91 27.65
CA PRO A 304 -0.51 8.42 27.54
C PRO A 304 -0.67 7.21 26.64
N TYR A 305 0.37 6.70 25.98
CA TYR A 305 0.29 5.54 25.09
C TYR A 305 1.15 4.38 25.57
N GLY A 306 2.00 4.62 26.56
CA GLY A 306 2.91 3.62 27.11
C GLY A 306 2.17 2.46 27.77
N VAL A 307 2.84 1.31 27.82
CA VAL A 307 2.45 0.17 28.64
C VAL A 307 3.17 0.28 29.98
N THR A 308 2.48 -0.02 31.08
CA THR A 308 3.08 -0.05 32.41
C THR A 308 4.18 -1.11 32.48
N ASP A 309 5.31 -0.79 33.13
CA ASP A 309 6.47 -1.67 33.35
C ASP A 309 7.11 -2.24 32.05
N LYS A 310 7.80 -1.35 31.31
CA LYS A 310 8.51 -1.65 30.06
C LYS A 310 9.45 -2.85 30.19
N GLU A 311 10.25 -2.90 31.26
CA GLU A 311 11.28 -3.94 31.43
C GLU A 311 10.65 -5.30 31.70
N GLN A 312 9.62 -5.36 32.55
CA GLN A 312 8.90 -6.59 32.82
C GLN A 312 8.20 -7.11 31.56
N LEU A 313 7.54 -6.25 30.79
CA LEU A 313 6.88 -6.62 29.53
C LEU A 313 7.87 -7.27 28.56
N LEU A 314 8.97 -6.59 28.26
CA LEU A 314 9.95 -7.04 27.26
C LEU A 314 10.65 -8.32 27.72
N THR A 315 11.01 -8.41 29.00
CA THR A 315 11.64 -9.62 29.56
C THR A 315 10.68 -10.81 29.51
N SER A 316 9.42 -10.63 29.91
CA SER A 316 8.40 -11.69 29.84
C SER A 316 8.14 -12.15 28.41
N LEU A 317 8.10 -11.19 27.47
CA LEU A 317 7.92 -11.46 26.04
C LEU A 317 9.03 -12.35 25.50
N VAL A 318 10.30 -12.03 25.80
CA VAL A 318 11.44 -12.84 25.33
C VAL A 318 11.42 -14.24 25.93
N HIS A 319 11.10 -14.40 27.23
CA HIS A 319 10.95 -15.72 27.84
C HIS A 319 9.89 -16.56 27.11
N HIS A 320 8.76 -15.97 26.75
CA HIS A 320 7.68 -16.67 26.04
C HIS A 320 8.08 -17.07 24.62
N LEU A 321 8.86 -16.24 23.93
CA LEU A 321 9.37 -16.53 22.60
C LEU A 321 10.39 -17.69 22.60
N ILE A 322 11.23 -17.77 23.64
CA ILE A 322 12.23 -18.82 23.81
C ILE A 322 11.60 -20.14 24.25
N ASN A 323 10.70 -20.11 25.25
CA ASN A 323 10.17 -21.33 25.88
C ASN A 323 9.07 -22.04 25.09
N ARG A 324 8.52 -21.43 24.03
CA ARG A 324 7.59 -22.06 23.08
C ARG A 324 8.31 -22.72 21.90
N ALA A 325 9.59 -23.10 22.06
CA ALA A 325 10.41 -23.78 21.05
C ALA A 325 10.17 -25.28 20.97
#